data_AF-A0A8G1N294-F1
#
_entry.id   AF-A0A8G1N294-F1
#
_cell.length_a   1.000
_cell.length_b   1.000
_cell.length_c   1.000
_cell.angle_alpha   90.00
_cell.angle_beta   90.00
_cell.angle_gamma   90.00
#
_symmetry.space_group_name_H-M   'P 1'
#
loop_
_entity.id
_entity.type
_entity.pdbx_description
1 polymer ?
#
loop_
_entity_poly.entity_id
_entity_poly.type
_entity_poly.pdbx_seq_one_letter_code
_entity_poly.pdbx_strand_id
1 'polypeptide(L)'
;MNMPTSPDPEALYDKPHSVDLAQVMMVFQYFMVVSVSIGAVPRLFNWLKRENTDAPVLSDVDIGSSYPIEIVLPAVVVLTVPYIILVLDLGFGLRWARVAAFVVVPANTVIGIGGVARTYGEVLAVVVAPIWLTVALCVLGGLLSRAGRQWFNQGGWTPWYVRYEMDQRRRRRRPIRRRRRRS
;
A
#
# COMPACT_ATOMS: atom_id res chain seq x y z
N MET A 1 -26.10 28.98 30.98
CA MET A 1 -24.99 28.98 30.00
C MET A 1 -24.45 27.56 29.95
N ASN A 2 -24.78 26.83 28.89
CA ASN A 2 -24.32 25.46 28.72
C ASN A 2 -22.90 25.52 28.18
N MET A 3 -21.91 25.07 28.95
CA MET A 3 -20.57 24.85 28.43
C MET A 3 -20.67 23.88 27.23
N PRO A 4 -19.96 24.15 26.12
CA PRO A 4 -19.89 23.18 25.04
C PRO A 4 -19.31 21.87 25.59
N THR A 5 -20.11 20.82 25.44
CA THR A 5 -19.74 19.41 25.57
C THR A 5 -18.34 19.17 25.02
N SER A 6 -17.53 18.43 25.81
CA SER A 6 -16.24 17.78 25.50
C SER A 6 -15.68 18.01 24.10
N PRO A 7 -14.40 18.43 23.95
CA PRO A 7 -13.77 18.66 22.66
C PRO A 7 -13.43 17.32 22.02
N ASP A 8 -14.45 16.56 21.63
CA ASP A 8 -14.25 15.41 20.78
C ASP A 8 -13.59 15.92 19.49
N PRO A 9 -12.47 15.33 19.07
CA PRO A 9 -11.72 15.81 17.93
C PRO A 9 -12.63 15.84 16.70
N GLU A 10 -12.60 16.97 15.99
CA GLU A 10 -13.46 17.21 14.81
C GLU A 10 -13.33 16.06 13.82
N ALA A 11 -14.46 15.44 13.46
CA ALA A 11 -14.49 14.27 12.60
C ALA A 11 -13.78 14.56 11.26
N LEU A 12 -12.94 13.63 10.80
CA LEU A 12 -12.25 13.76 9.52
C LEU A 12 -13.24 13.47 8.39
N TYR A 13 -13.54 14.48 7.59
CA TYR A 13 -14.40 14.36 6.41
C TYR A 13 -13.66 13.74 5.23
N ASP A 14 -12.38 14.11 5.09
CA ASP A 14 -11.52 13.61 4.05
C ASP A 14 -10.50 12.62 4.62
N LYS A 15 -10.09 11.71 3.75
CA LYS A 15 -8.99 10.80 4.04
C LYS A 15 -7.71 11.62 4.27
N PRO A 16 -7.00 11.42 5.39
CA PRO A 16 -5.82 12.21 5.69
C PRO A 16 -4.66 11.81 4.79
N HIS A 17 -3.84 12.80 4.40
CA HIS A 17 -2.65 12.60 3.57
C HIS A 17 -1.65 11.60 4.16
N SER A 18 -1.63 11.40 5.48
CA SER A 18 -0.80 10.37 6.11
C SER A 18 -1.23 8.94 5.72
N VAL A 19 -2.52 8.71 5.48
CA VAL A 19 -3.04 7.41 5.00
C VAL A 19 -2.86 7.30 3.48
N ASP A 20 -2.95 8.40 2.73
CA ASP A 20 -2.58 8.42 1.30
C ASP A 20 -1.11 8.02 1.11
N LEU A 21 -0.21 8.65 1.87
CA LEU A 21 1.22 8.33 1.86
C LEU A 21 1.44 6.85 2.19
N ALA A 22 0.78 6.34 3.23
CA ALA A 22 0.90 4.94 3.61
C ALA A 22 0.47 3.98 2.49
N GLN A 23 -0.63 4.26 1.79
CA GLN A 23 -1.05 3.45 0.65
C GLN A 23 -0.05 3.50 -0.51
N VAL A 24 0.40 4.70 -0.88
CA VAL A 24 1.35 4.89 -1.98
C VAL A 24 2.66 4.15 -1.66
N MET A 25 3.15 4.28 -0.43
CA MET A 25 4.37 3.61 0.01
C MET A 25 4.21 2.09 0.09
N MET A 26 3.03 1.57 0.46
CA MET A 26 2.72 0.14 0.34
C MET A 26 2.80 -0.33 -1.11
N VAL A 27 2.18 0.39 -2.05
CA VAL A 27 2.26 0.05 -3.48
C VAL A 27 3.70 0.05 -3.99
N PHE A 28 4.51 1.04 -3.60
CA PHE A 28 5.95 1.05 -3.91
C PHE A 28 6.66 -0.16 -3.34
N GLN A 29 6.43 -0.47 -2.06
CA GLN A 29 7.03 -1.62 -1.41
C GLN A 29 6.68 -2.93 -2.12
N TYR A 30 5.43 -3.08 -2.56
CA TYR A 30 5.00 -4.23 -3.36
C TYR A 30 5.77 -4.36 -4.67
N PHE A 31 5.91 -3.27 -5.44
CA PHE A 31 6.71 -3.29 -6.66
C PHE A 31 8.18 -3.61 -6.42
N MET A 32 8.75 -3.14 -5.30
CA MET A 32 10.10 -3.51 -4.89
C MET A 32 10.22 -5.02 -4.59
N VAL A 33 9.23 -5.64 -3.92
CA VAL A 33 9.23 -7.09 -3.67
C VAL A 33 9.13 -7.86 -4.99
N VAL A 34 8.22 -7.45 -5.86
CA VAL A 34 8.01 -8.11 -7.15
C VAL A 34 9.25 -8.01 -8.03
N SER A 35 9.91 -6.84 -8.09
CA SER A 35 11.11 -6.65 -8.92
C SER A 35 12.28 -7.53 -8.47
N VAL A 36 12.47 -7.67 -7.16
CA VAL A 36 13.47 -8.58 -6.57
C VAL A 36 13.08 -10.04 -6.82
N SER A 37 11.80 -10.40 -6.60
CA SER A 37 11.31 -11.79 -6.71
C SER A 37 11.40 -12.33 -8.14
N ILE A 38 11.08 -11.49 -9.13
CA ILE A 38 11.20 -11.86 -10.55
C ILE A 38 12.67 -12.04 -10.94
N GLY A 39 13.61 -11.50 -10.17
CA GLY A 39 14.99 -11.37 -10.63
C GLY A 39 15.01 -10.56 -11.91
N ALA A 40 14.35 -9.39 -11.93
CA ALA A 40 14.34 -8.52 -13.10
C ALA A 40 15.78 -8.14 -13.50
N VAL A 41 16.65 -7.91 -12.53
CA VAL A 41 18.04 -7.50 -12.78
C VAL A 41 18.93 -8.66 -13.29
N PRO A 42 18.97 -9.87 -12.70
CA PRO A 42 19.76 -10.99 -13.23
C PRO A 42 19.27 -11.41 -14.62
N ARG A 43 17.96 -11.39 -14.87
CA ARG A 43 17.40 -11.74 -16.18
C ARG A 43 17.69 -10.69 -17.23
N LEU A 44 17.56 -9.40 -16.89
CA LEU A 44 17.95 -8.31 -17.80
C LEU A 44 19.45 -8.35 -18.09
N PHE A 45 20.28 -8.62 -17.07
CA PHE A 45 21.72 -8.74 -17.21
C PHE A 45 22.13 -9.95 -18.05
N ASN A 46 21.50 -11.11 -17.85
CA ASN A 46 21.72 -12.30 -18.68
C ASN A 46 21.25 -12.10 -20.13
N TRP A 47 20.15 -11.36 -20.34
CA TRP A 47 19.70 -10.96 -21.67
C TRP A 47 20.71 -10.01 -22.35
N LEU A 48 21.17 -8.98 -21.65
CA LEU A 48 22.23 -8.06 -22.10
C LEU A 48 23.54 -8.78 -22.41
N LYS A 49 23.95 -9.74 -21.56
CA LYS A 49 25.15 -10.56 -21.75
C LYS A 49 25.03 -11.48 -22.98
N ARG A 50 23.84 -12.00 -23.27
CA ARG A 50 23.58 -12.80 -24.46
C ARG A 50 23.60 -11.95 -25.74
N GLU A 51 23.22 -10.67 -25.66
CA GLU A 51 23.22 -9.76 -26.81
C GLU A 51 24.61 -9.14 -27.07
N ASN A 52 25.40 -8.89 -26.02
CA ASN A 52 26.74 -8.27 -26.09
C ASN A 52 27.87 -9.29 -25.85
N THR A 53 27.99 -10.29 -26.71
CA THR A 53 28.98 -11.38 -26.60
C THR A 53 30.45 -10.91 -26.57
N ASP A 54 30.75 -9.67 -26.99
CA ASP A 54 32.11 -9.12 -27.13
C ASP A 54 32.56 -8.15 -26.01
N ALA A 55 31.78 -7.99 -24.93
CA ALA A 55 32.11 -7.05 -23.83
C ALA A 55 32.77 -7.77 -22.63
N PRO A 56 34.10 -7.69 -22.44
CA PRO A 56 34.83 -8.37 -21.35
C PRO A 56 34.48 -7.88 -19.94
N VAL A 57 33.77 -6.76 -19.81
CA VAL A 57 33.41 -6.16 -18.51
C VAL A 57 32.26 -6.92 -17.81
N LEU A 58 31.51 -7.77 -18.54
CA LEU A 58 30.32 -8.48 -18.02
C LEU A 58 30.59 -9.95 -17.60
N SER A 59 31.83 -10.43 -17.73
CA SER A 59 32.18 -11.83 -17.45
C SER A 59 32.33 -12.15 -15.96
N ASP A 60 32.73 -11.18 -15.14
CA ASP A 60 33.17 -11.41 -13.74
C ASP A 60 32.09 -11.16 -12.67
N VAL A 61 30.88 -10.74 -13.07
CA VAL A 61 29.77 -10.54 -12.13
C VAL A 61 28.98 -11.84 -11.99
N ASP A 62 29.24 -12.56 -10.91
CA ASP A 62 28.53 -13.79 -10.56
C ASP A 62 27.18 -13.44 -9.90
N ILE A 63 26.11 -13.45 -10.69
CA ILE A 63 24.75 -13.12 -10.22
C ILE A 63 24.06 -14.41 -9.78
N GLY A 64 23.54 -14.42 -8.55
CA GLY A 64 22.95 -15.60 -7.92
C GLY A 64 21.77 -16.22 -8.70
N SER A 65 21.41 -17.46 -8.33
CA SER A 65 20.34 -18.22 -8.99
C SER A 65 18.98 -17.49 -8.90
N SER A 66 18.41 -17.09 -10.04
CA SER A 66 17.05 -16.57 -10.09
C SER A 66 16.04 -17.70 -9.84
N TYR A 67 14.99 -17.44 -9.04
CA TYR A 67 13.90 -18.39 -8.86
C TYR A 67 13.23 -18.74 -10.21
N PRO A 68 12.67 -19.96 -10.36
CA PRO A 68 12.00 -20.36 -11.59
C PRO A 68 10.81 -19.43 -11.87
N ILE A 69 10.74 -18.87 -13.09
CA ILE A 69 9.67 -17.92 -13.45
C ILE A 69 8.28 -18.55 -13.29
N GLU A 70 8.18 -19.84 -13.56
CA GLU A 70 6.96 -20.65 -13.46
C GLU A 70 6.40 -20.73 -12.04
N ILE A 71 7.23 -20.53 -11.01
CA ILE A 71 6.79 -20.52 -9.61
C ILE A 71 6.54 -19.08 -9.15
N VAL A 72 7.44 -18.15 -9.51
CA VAL A 72 7.35 -16.76 -9.08
C VAL A 72 6.14 -16.06 -9.67
N LEU A 73 5.86 -16.25 -10.96
CA LEU A 73 4.80 -15.51 -11.64
C LEU A 73 3.40 -15.86 -11.08
N PRO A 74 3.02 -17.15 -10.90
CA PRO A 74 1.77 -17.49 -10.23
C PRO A 74 1.71 -17.00 -8.79
N ALA A 75 2.81 -17.09 -8.03
CA ALA A 75 2.84 -16.59 -6.66
C ALA A 75 2.60 -15.08 -6.60
N VAL A 76 3.22 -14.29 -7.50
CA VAL A 76 2.98 -12.85 -7.61
C VAL A 76 1.52 -12.58 -7.93
N VAL A 77 0.93 -13.26 -8.92
CA VAL A 77 -0.49 -13.07 -9.28
C VAL A 77 -1.41 -13.37 -8.10
N VAL A 78 -1.19 -14.50 -7.41
CA VAL A 78 -1.99 -14.91 -6.25
C VAL A 78 -1.86 -13.90 -5.10
N LEU A 79 -0.67 -13.35 -4.86
CA LEU A 79 -0.43 -12.37 -3.81
C LEU A 79 -0.85 -10.95 -4.19
N THR A 80 -0.97 -10.64 -5.49
CA THR A 80 -1.38 -9.32 -5.99
C THR A 80 -2.78 -8.97 -5.49
N VAL A 81 -3.73 -9.90 -5.61
CA VAL A 81 -5.15 -9.64 -5.30
C VAL A 81 -5.35 -9.32 -3.80
N PRO A 82 -4.84 -10.11 -2.84
CA PRO A 82 -4.88 -9.75 -1.42
C PRO A 82 -4.20 -8.42 -1.13
N TYR A 83 -3.10 -8.10 -1.83
CA TYR A 83 -2.39 -6.83 -1.62
C TYR A 83 -3.22 -5.63 -2.07
N ILE A 84 -3.87 -5.72 -3.24
CA ILE A 84 -4.79 -4.69 -3.74
C ILE A 84 -5.94 -4.48 -2.75
N ILE A 85 -6.57 -5.58 -2.29
CA ILE A 85 -7.66 -5.52 -1.31
C ILE A 85 -7.18 -4.81 -0.04
N LEU A 86 -6.03 -5.21 0.50
CA LEU A 86 -5.44 -4.59 1.68
C LEU A 86 -5.21 -3.08 1.50
N VAL A 87 -4.65 -2.66 0.36
CA VAL A 87 -4.41 -1.24 0.08
C VAL A 87 -5.74 -0.48 -0.01
N LEU A 88 -6.74 -1.01 -0.72
CA LEU A 88 -8.06 -0.39 -0.84
C LEU A 88 -8.74 -0.26 0.54
N ASP A 89 -8.74 -1.32 1.33
CA ASP A 89 -9.35 -1.37 2.66
C ASP A 89 -8.66 -0.45 3.67
N LEU A 90 -7.34 -0.25 3.51
CA LEU A 90 -6.59 0.75 4.26
C LEU A 90 -7.12 2.17 3.96
N GLY A 91 -7.44 2.43 2.69
CA GLY A 91 -8.03 3.69 2.25
C GLY A 91 -9.46 3.90 2.74
N PHE A 92 -10.23 2.82 2.82
CA PHE A 92 -11.56 2.84 3.42
C PHE A 92 -11.54 3.07 4.93
N GLY A 93 -10.37 2.91 5.57
CA GLY A 93 -10.19 3.08 7.01
C GLY A 93 -10.65 1.87 7.81
N LEU A 94 -10.63 0.67 7.22
CA LEU A 94 -10.95 -0.56 7.94
C LEU A 94 -9.87 -0.88 8.97
N ARG A 95 -10.28 -1.15 10.21
CA ARG A 95 -9.34 -1.40 11.34
C ARG A 95 -8.49 -2.63 11.11
N TRP A 96 -9.06 -3.69 10.53
CA TRP A 96 -8.31 -4.91 10.25
C TRP A 96 -7.22 -4.67 9.20
N ALA A 97 -7.46 -3.80 8.20
CA ALA A 97 -6.48 -3.46 7.17
C ALA A 97 -5.28 -2.72 7.77
N ARG A 98 -5.52 -1.85 8.77
CA ARG A 98 -4.44 -1.23 9.54
C ARG A 98 -3.59 -2.26 10.27
N VAL A 99 -4.22 -3.23 10.95
CA VAL A 99 -3.51 -4.31 11.67
C VAL A 99 -2.73 -5.19 10.68
N ALA A 100 -3.34 -5.57 9.57
CA ALA A 100 -2.69 -6.32 8.52
C ALA A 100 -1.49 -5.56 7.94
N ALA A 101 -1.60 -4.26 7.70
CA ALA A 101 -0.48 -3.44 7.23
C ALA A 101 0.69 -3.40 8.24
N PHE A 102 0.42 -3.37 9.55
CA PHE A 102 1.46 -3.47 10.59
C PHE A 102 2.24 -4.79 10.56
N VAL A 103 1.66 -5.86 10.00
CA VAL A 103 2.31 -7.17 9.86
C VAL A 103 2.97 -7.32 8.49
N VAL A 104 2.23 -7.00 7.43
CA VAL A 104 2.65 -7.19 6.04
C VAL A 104 3.81 -6.28 5.68
N VAL A 105 3.84 -5.04 6.15
CA VAL A 105 4.90 -4.08 5.79
C VAL A 105 6.27 -4.51 6.33
N PRO A 106 6.44 -4.84 7.63
CA PRO A 106 7.70 -5.40 8.11
C PRO A 106 8.06 -6.71 7.44
N ALA A 107 7.09 -7.61 7.25
CA ALA A 107 7.33 -8.90 6.58
C ALA A 107 7.88 -8.70 5.17
N ASN A 108 7.26 -7.81 4.38
CA ASN A 108 7.71 -7.47 3.03
C ASN A 108 9.12 -6.85 3.02
N THR A 109 9.47 -6.04 4.01
CA THR A 109 10.82 -5.49 4.14
C THR A 109 11.85 -6.58 4.40
N VAL A 110 11.57 -7.50 5.32
CA VAL A 110 12.48 -8.62 5.62
C VAL A 110 12.62 -9.54 4.41
N ILE A 111 11.50 -9.90 3.76
CA ILE A 111 11.49 -10.73 2.55
C ILE A 111 12.23 -10.04 1.40
N GLY A 112 12.03 -8.73 1.21
CA GLY A 112 12.70 -7.94 0.20
C GLY A 112 14.21 -7.90 0.37
N ILE A 113 14.68 -7.53 1.57
CA ILE A 113 16.12 -7.46 1.88
C ILE A 113 16.76 -8.85 1.79
N GLY A 114 16.12 -9.88 2.36
CA GLY A 114 16.60 -11.26 2.27
C GLY A 114 16.62 -11.80 0.84
N GLY A 115 15.61 -11.45 0.04
CA GLY A 115 15.55 -11.75 -1.38
C GLY A 115 16.70 -11.10 -2.15
N VAL A 116 17.02 -9.83 -1.84
CA VAL A 116 18.17 -9.14 -2.43
C VAL A 116 19.48 -9.82 -2.03
N ALA A 117 19.67 -10.12 -0.74
CA ALA A 117 20.88 -10.76 -0.24
C ALA A 117 21.14 -12.10 -0.93
N ARG A 118 20.07 -12.89 -1.12
CA ARG A 118 20.14 -14.19 -1.81
C ARG A 118 20.42 -14.05 -3.31
N THR A 119 19.85 -13.04 -3.97
CA THR A 119 19.89 -12.93 -5.44
C THR A 119 21.10 -12.14 -5.94
N TYR A 120 21.53 -11.14 -5.19
CA TYR A 120 22.56 -10.16 -5.59
C TYR A 120 23.73 -10.05 -4.62
N GLY A 121 23.70 -10.79 -3.50
CA GLY A 121 24.73 -10.75 -2.47
C GLY A 121 24.45 -9.76 -1.34
N GLU A 122 25.15 -9.98 -0.22
CA GLU A 122 24.94 -9.27 1.04
C GLU A 122 25.28 -7.78 0.94
N VAL A 123 26.31 -7.42 0.19
CA VAL A 123 26.74 -6.02 0.00
C VAL A 123 25.62 -5.18 -0.60
N LEU A 124 24.98 -5.66 -1.67
CA LEU A 124 23.87 -4.94 -2.29
C LEU A 124 22.66 -4.87 -1.36
N ALA A 125 22.40 -5.93 -0.58
CA ALA A 125 21.33 -5.92 0.42
C ALA A 125 21.54 -4.83 1.48
N VAL A 126 22.75 -4.65 1.98
CA VAL A 126 23.09 -3.57 2.93
C VAL A 126 22.88 -2.19 2.31
N VAL A 127 23.25 -2.01 1.04
CA VAL A 127 23.09 -0.73 0.34
C VAL A 127 21.61 -0.37 0.11
N VAL A 128 20.77 -1.36 -0.22
CA VAL A 128 19.35 -1.12 -0.56
C VAL A 128 18.46 -1.17 0.69
N ALA A 129 18.87 -1.84 1.77
CA ALA A 129 18.10 -1.95 3.01
C ALA A 129 17.61 -0.61 3.60
N PRO A 130 18.40 0.48 3.62
CA PRO A 130 17.92 1.80 4.06
C PRO A 130 16.72 2.31 3.27
N ILE A 131 16.65 2.04 1.96
CA ILE A 131 15.52 2.43 1.12
C ILE A 131 14.26 1.66 1.54
N TRP A 132 14.37 0.34 1.70
CA TRP A 132 13.27 -0.50 2.17
C TRP A 132 12.76 -0.11 3.56
N LEU A 133 13.69 0.15 4.48
CA LEU A 133 13.37 0.60 5.83
C LEU A 133 12.68 1.96 5.81
N THR A 134 13.14 2.90 4.98
CA THR A 134 12.51 4.21 4.85
C THR A 134 11.08 4.09 4.34
N VAL A 135 10.84 3.29 3.30
CA VAL A 135 9.49 3.03 2.78
C VAL A 135 8.60 2.43 3.86
N ALA A 136 9.08 1.42 4.59
CA ALA A 136 8.33 0.80 5.68
C ALA A 136 8.01 1.81 6.80
N LEU A 137 8.99 2.62 7.21
CA LEU A 137 8.79 3.66 8.21
C LEU A 137 7.81 4.73 7.75
N CYS A 138 7.78 5.10 6.46
CA CYS A 138 6.77 6.00 5.92
C CYS A 138 5.36 5.42 6.04
N VAL A 139 5.17 4.14 5.74
CA VAL A 139 3.87 3.47 5.91
C VAL A 139 3.47 3.46 7.39
N LEU A 140 4.35 2.95 8.26
CA LEU A 140 4.07 2.83 9.69
C LEU A 140 3.83 4.20 10.35
N GLY A 141 4.65 5.20 10.01
CA GLY A 141 4.50 6.57 10.47
C GLY A 141 3.19 7.20 10.00
N GLY A 142 2.80 6.97 8.75
CA GLY A 142 1.50 7.40 8.22
C GLY A 142 0.33 6.82 9.02
N LEU A 143 0.38 5.51 9.31
CA LEU A 143 -0.65 4.78 10.08
C LEU A 143 -0.64 5.06 11.59
N LEU A 144 0.50 5.49 12.15
CA LEU A 144 0.64 5.87 13.57
C LEU A 144 0.40 7.36 13.81
N SER A 145 0.39 8.18 12.75
CA SER A 145 0.09 9.60 12.83
C SER A 145 -1.22 9.88 13.56
N ARG A 146 -1.34 11.05 14.20
CA ARG A 146 -2.57 11.45 14.91
C ARG A 146 -3.80 11.40 14.00
N ALA A 147 -3.68 11.95 12.80
CA ALA A 147 -4.75 11.94 11.79
C ALA A 147 -5.08 10.52 11.31
N GLY A 148 -4.07 9.67 11.08
CA GLY A 148 -4.28 8.26 10.72
C GLY A 148 -5.02 7.50 11.82
N ARG A 149 -4.58 7.62 13.09
CA ARG A 149 -5.26 7.02 14.23
C ARG A 149 -6.72 7.45 14.32
N GLN A 150 -6.99 8.74 14.18
CA GLN A 150 -8.35 9.26 14.20
C GLN A 150 -9.19 8.69 13.05
N TRP A 151 -8.64 8.65 11.83
CA TRP A 151 -9.28 8.07 10.64
C TRP A 151 -9.74 6.62 10.87
N PHE A 152 -8.88 5.74 11.38
CA PHE A 152 -9.26 4.35 11.66
C PHE A 152 -10.18 4.21 12.88
N ASN A 153 -10.05 5.08 13.88
CA ASN A 153 -10.89 5.05 15.08
C ASN A 153 -12.34 5.43 14.76
N GLN A 154 -12.56 6.42 13.89
CA GLN A 154 -13.90 6.81 13.43
C GLN A 154 -14.53 5.82 12.42
N GLY A 155 -13.79 4.80 11.98
CA GLY A 155 -14.26 3.84 10.97
C GLY A 155 -14.13 4.36 9.53
N GLY A 156 -13.16 5.25 9.28
CA GLY A 156 -12.85 5.79 7.97
C GLY A 156 -14.03 6.44 7.29
N TRP A 157 -14.39 5.96 6.10
CA TRP A 157 -15.52 6.48 5.32
C TRP A 157 -16.90 5.99 5.80
N THR A 158 -16.97 4.95 6.62
CA THR A 158 -18.26 4.32 7.00
C THR A 158 -19.28 5.31 7.57
N PRO A 159 -18.92 6.23 8.50
CA PRO A 159 -19.88 7.20 9.05
C PRO A 159 -20.46 8.16 8.00
N TRP A 160 -19.71 8.43 6.92
CA TRP A 160 -20.13 9.32 5.84
C TRP A 160 -21.11 8.62 4.90
N TYR A 161 -20.81 7.38 4.52
CA TYR A 161 -21.72 6.56 3.71
C TYR A 161 -23.07 6.36 4.40
N VAL A 162 -23.06 6.06 5.70
CA VAL A 162 -24.30 5.90 6.48
C VAL A 162 -25.13 7.20 6.49
N ARG A 163 -24.49 8.36 6.70
CA ARG A 163 -25.18 9.67 6.65
C ARG A 163 -25.74 9.97 5.26
N TYR A 164 -24.94 9.74 4.22
CA TYR A 164 -25.37 9.93 2.84
C TYR A 164 -26.59 9.06 2.48
N GLU A 165 -26.58 7.78 2.86
CA GLU A 165 -27.71 6.88 2.63
C GLU A 165 -28.96 7.32 3.39
N MET A 166 -28.82 7.78 4.64
CA MET A 166 -29.93 8.32 5.41
C MET A 166 -30.54 9.56 4.74
N ASP A 167 -29.71 10.46 4.21
CA ASP A 167 -30.15 11.66 3.51
C ASP A 167 -30.84 11.33 2.18
N GLN A 168 -30.32 10.35 1.43
CA GLN A 168 -30.96 9.85 0.21
C GLN A 168 -32.34 9.25 0.51
N ARG A 169 -32.47 8.45 1.58
CA ARG A 169 -33.76 7.90 2.02
C ARG A 169 -34.74 9.02 2.43
N ARG A 170 -34.26 10.05 3.15
CA ARG A 170 -35.08 11.22 3.50
C ARG A 170 -35.56 12.00 2.27
N ARG A 171 -34.71 12.20 1.27
CA ARG A 171 -35.07 12.86 0.00
C ARG A 171 -36.13 12.06 -0.76
N ARG A 172 -35.98 10.73 -0.86
CA ARG A 172 -36.98 9.85 -1.49
C ARG A 172 -38.34 9.88 -0.77
N ARG A 173 -38.34 10.04 0.55
CA ARG A 173 -39.57 10.13 1.37
C ARG A 173 -40.25 11.50 1.31
N ARG A 174 -39.59 12.55 0.82
CA ARG A 174 -40.25 13.85 0.68
C ARG A 174 -41.19 13.78 -0.53
N PRO A 175 -42.52 13.84 -0.35
CA PRO A 175 -43.42 13.92 -1.48
C PRO A 175 -43.04 15.15 -2.28
N ILE A 176 -42.89 14.99 -3.59
CA ILE A 176 -42.72 16.10 -4.54
C ILE A 176 -43.92 17.02 -4.29
N ARG A 177 -43.71 18.10 -3.53
CA ARG A 177 -44.69 19.18 -3.37
C ARG A 177 -44.84 19.74 -4.78
N ARG A 178 -45.82 19.22 -5.52
CA ARG A 178 -46.24 19.76 -6.82
C ARG A 178 -46.48 21.23 -6.56
N ARG A 179 -45.54 22.05 -7.04
CA ARG A 179 -45.58 23.50 -7.01
C ARG A 179 -46.80 23.85 -7.86
N ARG A 180 -47.96 23.96 -7.21
CA ARG A 180 -49.20 24.44 -7.79
C ARG A 180 -48.89 25.87 -8.23
N ARG A 181 -48.47 26.03 -9.49
CA ARG A 181 -48.45 27.32 -10.17
C ARG A 181 -49.90 27.82 -10.09
N ARG A 182 -50.15 28.78 -9.21
CA ARG A 182 -51.33 29.63 -9.33
C ARG A 182 -51.01 30.60 -10.47
N SER A 183 -51.90 30.54 -11.46
CA SER A 183 -52.15 31.51 -12.52
C SER A 183 -52.17 32.94 -12.00
#